data_AF-A0AAP0PWV6-F1
#
_entry.id   AF-A0AAP0PWV6-F1
#
_cell.length_a   1.000
_cell.length_b   1.000
_cell.length_c   1.000
_cell.angle_alpha   90.00
_cell.angle_beta   90.00
_cell.angle_gamma   90.00
#
_symmetry.space_group_name_H-M   'P 1'
#
loop_
_entity.id
_entity.type
_entity.pdbx_description
1 polymer ?
#
loop_
_entity_poly.entity_id
_entity_poly.type
_entity_poly.pdbx_seq_one_letter_code
_entity_poly.pdbx_strand_id
1 'polypeptide(L)'
;MLLVDLLSTTMVLRLKCILLFTFIFLVLHGLIGAETTKEVSQRIRTAPHRNLRNTVIDGSGTEDSFHASEQNFRLDERKPRNNRVSVFTVAWFTLAMAAATGLGALPFFFVELDPQWAGLCNGMAAGVMLAASFDLLQEGQLHGSGSWVVVGLLAGGAFIWLCKKFLEQYGEVSMLDIKGADASKAILVIGIMTLHSFGEGSGVGVSFAGSKGFSQGLLVTLAIAVHNIPEGLAVSMVLATRGVSPLNAMIWSVITSLPQPIVAVPSFICADAFNKFLPFCTGFAAGCMIWMVVAEVLPDGFKEASPSQVASAATVSVAFMEALGAVLQNLSHGYSSEDASGLIVSLLFGLGPLFGGTVLVIFAVSCHLQHAVLTGIASGIAFILAIWRPFQLVVPSKMGFFPVVTLLGVGSALYHISTSSILKLGSHKKASVNDLASSASGVVVSALTLQSLFGCGAIVLHALAEGLALGVAAPKAYGLGRHMVLPVSLHGLARGAAVASCVFGATDSWRGALGAATLSGFAGPASAMGAIVAGIDYSMVDYWMVFACGTLIPSFGSILKRAVRLDGRRSSYGVVMGLMFASVCLTCTKLVCLHTPYCNSAPEAVT
;
A
#
# COMPACT_ATOMS: atom_id res chain seq x y z
N MET A 1 -33.72 5.96 27.66
CA MET A 1 -32.30 5.54 27.53
C MET A 1 -32.19 4.35 26.59
N LEU A 2 -32.39 3.09 27.01
CA LEU A 2 -32.15 1.90 26.16
C LEU A 2 -32.61 1.98 24.69
N LEU A 3 -33.81 2.51 24.40
CA LEU A 3 -34.28 2.63 23.01
C LEU A 3 -33.48 3.64 22.17
N VAL A 4 -32.99 4.72 22.80
CA VAL A 4 -32.16 5.76 22.17
C VAL A 4 -30.74 5.25 21.94
N ASP A 5 -30.18 4.46 22.88
CA ASP A 5 -28.87 3.84 22.73
C ASP A 5 -28.86 2.78 21.61
N LEU A 6 -29.95 2.02 21.47
CA LEU A 6 -30.14 1.02 20.40
C LEU A 6 -30.32 1.68 19.01
N LEU A 7 -31.04 2.81 18.94
CA LEU A 7 -31.17 3.63 17.73
C LEU A 7 -29.85 4.33 17.36
N SER A 8 -29.09 4.81 18.35
CA SER A 8 -27.78 5.44 18.15
C SER A 8 -26.75 4.44 17.61
N THR A 9 -26.62 3.27 18.23
CA THR A 9 -25.71 2.21 17.76
C THR A 9 -26.09 1.70 16.36
N THR A 10 -27.38 1.52 16.05
CA THR A 10 -27.80 1.13 14.70
C THR A 10 -27.63 2.25 13.66
N MET A 11 -27.77 3.54 14.03
CA MET A 11 -27.42 4.66 13.14
C MET A 11 -25.92 4.72 12.87
N VAL A 12 -25.07 4.62 13.91
CA VAL A 12 -23.61 4.64 13.78
C VAL A 12 -23.12 3.46 12.94
N LEU A 13 -23.68 2.26 13.13
CA LEU A 13 -23.37 1.08 12.31
C LEU A 13 -23.79 1.27 10.85
N ARG A 14 -24.98 1.82 10.58
CA ARG A 14 -25.43 2.15 9.22
C ARG A 14 -24.53 3.22 8.57
N LEU A 15 -24.13 4.25 9.32
CA LEU A 15 -23.25 5.31 8.83
C LEU A 15 -21.85 4.75 8.48
N LYS A 16 -21.27 3.89 9.33
CA LYS A 16 -20.02 3.16 9.05
C LYS A 16 -20.14 2.32 7.77
N CYS A 17 -21.23 1.57 7.60
CA CYS A 17 -21.46 0.77 6.38
C CYS A 17 -21.62 1.64 5.12
N ILE A 18 -22.30 2.78 5.21
CA ILE A 18 -22.47 3.72 4.09
C ILE A 18 -21.12 4.35 3.70
N LEU A 19 -20.31 4.80 4.68
CA LEU A 19 -18.97 5.32 4.41
C LEU A 19 -18.08 4.28 3.73
N LEU A 20 -18.07 3.04 4.22
CA LEU A 20 -17.31 1.95 3.63
C LEU A 20 -17.77 1.64 2.19
N PHE A 21 -19.08 1.60 1.95
CA PHE A 21 -19.63 1.38 0.60
C PHE A 21 -19.26 2.53 -0.36
N THR A 22 -19.29 3.77 0.12
CA THR A 22 -18.93 4.97 -0.66
C THR A 22 -17.42 4.99 -0.98
N PHE A 23 -16.58 4.60 -0.03
CA PHE A 23 -15.13 4.47 -0.21
C PHE A 23 -14.79 3.38 -1.24
N ILE A 24 -15.38 2.19 -1.12
CA ILE A 24 -15.22 1.09 -2.09
C ILE A 24 -15.67 1.53 -3.50
N PHE A 25 -16.79 2.27 -3.59
CA PHE A 25 -17.30 2.79 -4.85
C PHE A 25 -16.35 3.83 -5.49
N LEU A 26 -15.73 4.70 -4.69
CA LEU A 26 -14.75 5.70 -5.16
C LEU A 26 -13.49 5.03 -5.71
N VAL A 27 -12.95 4.05 -4.98
CA VAL A 27 -11.76 3.26 -5.37
C VAL A 27 -12.02 2.48 -6.67
N LEU A 28 -13.23 1.95 -6.86
CA LEU A 28 -13.61 1.23 -8.08
C LEU A 28 -13.68 2.14 -9.32
N HIS A 29 -13.85 3.46 -9.15
CA HIS A 29 -14.10 4.40 -10.24
C HIS A 29 -12.83 5.12 -10.75
N GLY A 30 -11.74 5.14 -9.99
CA GLY A 30 -10.42 5.68 -10.39
C GLY A 30 -9.58 4.75 -11.28
N LEU A 31 -10.16 3.64 -11.73
CA LEU A 31 -9.46 2.41 -12.14
C LEU A 31 -9.23 2.26 -13.66
N ILE A 32 -9.62 3.26 -14.45
CA ILE A 32 -9.96 3.07 -15.88
C ILE A 32 -8.87 3.54 -16.87
N GLY A 33 -7.80 4.21 -16.42
CA GLY A 33 -6.74 4.71 -17.30
C GLY A 33 -5.32 4.39 -16.87
N ALA A 34 -4.62 3.51 -17.60
CA ALA A 34 -3.33 3.78 -18.27
C ALA A 34 -2.56 2.53 -18.72
N GLU A 35 -1.80 2.68 -19.82
CA GLU A 35 -1.12 1.66 -20.63
C GLU A 35 -0.07 2.30 -21.60
N THR A 36 1.00 1.67 -22.17
CA THR A 36 1.72 0.38 -21.94
C THR A 36 3.00 0.23 -22.84
N THR A 37 4.11 -0.34 -22.31
CA THR A 37 5.33 -0.92 -22.98
C THR A 37 6.39 -0.01 -23.65
N LYS A 38 7.71 -0.33 -23.78
CA LYS A 38 8.67 -1.49 -23.56
C LYS A 38 10.09 -0.94 -23.20
N GLU A 39 10.86 -1.42 -22.20
CA GLU A 39 11.97 -2.44 -22.18
C GLU A 39 13.26 -2.12 -23.02
N VAL A 40 14.53 -2.31 -22.59
CA VAL A 40 15.26 -3.56 -22.16
C VAL A 40 16.60 -3.34 -21.36
N SER A 41 16.78 -4.06 -20.22
CA SER A 41 17.96 -4.79 -19.61
C SER A 41 19.46 -4.31 -19.57
N GLN A 42 20.42 -4.78 -18.72
CA GLN A 42 20.58 -5.09 -17.25
C GLN A 42 21.98 -5.74 -16.93
N ARG A 43 22.50 -5.65 -15.66
CA ARG A 43 23.51 -6.49 -14.87
C ARG A 43 24.70 -5.69 -14.28
N ILE A 44 25.02 -5.63 -12.97
CA ILE A 44 25.21 -6.55 -11.80
C ILE A 44 26.69 -7.04 -11.58
N ARG A 45 27.35 -6.59 -10.48
CA ARG A 45 28.22 -7.41 -9.59
C ARG A 45 28.62 -6.71 -8.26
N THR A 46 29.21 -7.46 -7.32
CA THR A 46 29.25 -7.22 -5.85
C THR A 46 30.64 -6.91 -5.24
N ALA A 47 30.66 -6.43 -3.97
CA ALA A 47 31.82 -6.04 -3.15
C ALA A 47 32.71 -7.22 -2.63
N PRO A 48 33.82 -6.96 -1.88
CA PRO A 48 33.71 -6.94 -0.39
C PRO A 48 34.72 -6.08 0.44
N HIS A 49 34.31 -5.78 1.68
CA HIS A 49 35.03 -5.57 2.96
C HIS A 49 36.49 -5.05 3.06
N ARG A 50 36.70 -4.12 4.01
CA ARG A 50 37.76 -4.23 5.05
C ARG A 50 37.42 -3.48 6.36
N ASN A 51 37.83 -4.05 7.49
CA ASN A 51 37.68 -3.47 8.84
C ASN A 51 38.86 -2.55 9.20
N LEU A 52 38.62 -1.53 10.01
CA LEU A 52 39.57 -1.08 11.03
C LEU A 52 38.83 -0.51 12.26
N ARG A 53 39.29 -0.85 13.46
CA ARG A 53 38.70 -0.50 14.77
C ARG A 53 39.42 0.72 15.34
N ASN A 54 38.70 1.62 16.01
CA ASN A 54 39.06 2.21 17.32
C ASN A 54 37.93 3.08 17.91
N THR A 55 37.19 2.45 18.84
CA THR A 55 36.75 3.00 20.15
C THR A 55 36.23 4.43 20.25
N VAL A 56 34.89 4.54 20.29
CA VAL A 56 34.11 5.57 21.00
C VAL A 56 33.22 4.83 22.01
N ILE A 57 32.88 5.49 23.13
CA ILE A 57 32.18 4.90 24.28
C ILE A 57 30.79 4.39 23.87
N ASP A 58 30.51 3.14 24.23
CA ASP A 58 29.36 2.34 23.79
C ASP A 58 28.15 2.52 24.74
N GLY A 59 26.94 2.58 24.17
CA GLY A 59 25.67 2.56 24.91
C GLY A 59 25.33 1.21 25.54
N SER A 60 26.26 0.24 25.56
CA SER A 60 26.12 -1.01 26.31
C SER A 60 26.33 -0.77 27.82
N GLY A 61 25.26 -0.30 28.47
CA GLY A 61 25.20 -0.02 29.91
C GLY A 61 25.88 -1.10 30.76
N THR A 62 27.09 -0.78 31.21
CA THR A 62 27.91 -1.56 32.14
C THR A 62 27.97 -0.76 33.43
N GLU A 63 27.00 -1.02 34.31
CA GLU A 63 27.06 -0.54 35.69
C GLU A 63 28.09 -1.36 36.46
N ASP A 64 29.36 -0.94 36.41
CA ASP A 64 30.38 -1.39 37.37
C ASP A 64 30.14 -0.68 38.72
N SER A 65 29.06 -1.05 39.39
CA SER A 65 28.78 -0.66 40.76
C SER A 65 29.59 -1.52 41.73
N PHE A 66 30.83 -1.09 42.00
CA PHE A 66 31.65 -1.60 43.10
C PHE A 66 30.97 -1.30 44.44
N HIS A 67 30.36 -2.31 45.08
CA HIS A 67 30.16 -2.32 46.53
C HIS A 67 30.15 -3.77 47.05
N ALA A 68 30.90 -4.01 48.12
CA ALA A 68 31.12 -5.33 48.68
C ALA A 68 30.04 -5.74 49.70
N SER A 69 29.87 -7.07 49.83
CA SER A 69 29.28 -7.80 50.97
C SER A 69 27.90 -7.37 51.49
N GLU A 70 26.88 -8.21 51.23
CA GLU A 70 26.46 -9.22 52.22
C GLU A 70 25.61 -10.33 51.58
N GLN A 71 25.58 -11.52 52.21
CA GLN A 71 24.77 -12.65 51.74
C GLN A 71 23.29 -12.45 52.09
N ASN A 72 22.37 -12.81 51.18
CA ASN A 72 21.20 -13.60 51.58
C ASN A 72 20.50 -14.28 50.39
N PHE A 73 20.04 -15.51 50.65
CA PHE A 73 19.47 -16.46 49.69
C PHE A 73 17.96 -16.27 49.55
N ARG A 74 17.44 -15.90 48.36
CA ARG A 74 16.02 -16.04 47.95
C ARG A 74 15.87 -16.33 46.45
N LEU A 75 14.69 -16.86 46.10
CA LEU A 75 14.38 -17.62 44.89
C LEU A 75 14.61 -16.90 43.55
N ASP A 76 14.80 -17.73 42.52
CA ASP A 76 14.81 -17.42 41.08
C ASP A 76 13.60 -16.58 40.64
N GLU A 77 13.74 -15.25 40.62
CA GLU A 77 12.96 -14.42 39.69
C GLU A 77 13.61 -14.47 38.31
N ARG A 78 12.84 -14.94 37.33
CA ARG A 78 13.28 -15.13 35.95
C ARG A 78 13.50 -13.78 35.26
N LYS A 79 14.70 -13.22 35.45
CA LYS A 79 15.20 -11.96 34.87
C LYS A 79 14.73 -11.79 33.41
N PRO A 80 14.01 -10.71 33.05
CA PRO A 80 13.48 -10.55 31.71
C PRO A 80 14.64 -10.52 30.70
N ARG A 81 14.51 -11.33 29.64
CA ARG A 81 15.57 -11.51 28.63
C ARG A 81 15.79 -10.19 27.89
N ASN A 82 16.84 -9.47 28.27
CA ASN A 82 17.12 -8.12 27.80
C ASN A 82 17.27 -8.09 26.27
N ASN A 83 16.25 -7.60 25.58
CA ASN A 83 16.04 -7.81 24.14
C ASN A 83 16.81 -6.76 23.31
N ARG A 84 18.15 -6.73 23.48
CA ARG A 84 19.02 -5.70 22.90
C ARG A 84 18.91 -5.69 21.37
N VAL A 85 18.44 -4.58 20.83
CA VAL A 85 18.37 -4.32 19.38
C VAL A 85 19.80 -4.23 18.83
N SER A 86 20.09 -4.95 17.76
CA SER A 86 21.39 -4.82 17.07
C SER A 86 21.37 -3.62 16.13
N VAL A 87 22.48 -2.88 16.06
CA VAL A 87 22.68 -1.79 15.08
C VAL A 87 22.44 -2.29 13.64
N PHE A 88 22.84 -3.53 13.34
CA PHE A 88 22.59 -4.16 12.03
C PHE A 88 21.10 -4.35 11.75
N THR A 89 20.30 -4.61 12.79
CA THR A 89 18.83 -4.70 12.67
C THR A 89 18.23 -3.35 12.31
N VAL A 90 18.62 -2.28 13.01
CA VAL A 90 18.17 -0.90 12.71
C VAL A 90 18.53 -0.54 11.27
N ALA A 91 19.77 -0.78 10.84
CA ALA A 91 20.24 -0.49 9.49
C ALA A 91 19.45 -1.21 8.38
N TRP A 92 19.15 -2.51 8.54
CA TRP A 92 18.39 -3.26 7.54
C TRP A 92 16.91 -2.83 7.45
N PHE A 93 16.27 -2.59 8.59
CA PHE A 93 14.87 -2.17 8.62
C PHE A 93 14.70 -0.75 8.03
N THR A 94 15.60 0.17 8.36
CA THR A 94 15.59 1.54 7.81
C THR A 94 16.02 1.59 6.33
N LEU A 95 16.87 0.67 5.86
CA LEU A 95 17.16 0.53 4.43
C LEU A 95 15.96 0.00 3.65
N ALA A 96 15.21 -0.96 4.20
CA ALA A 96 13.97 -1.46 3.60
C ALA A 96 12.88 -0.38 3.57
N MET A 97 12.79 0.43 4.62
CA MET A 97 11.93 1.63 4.70
C MET A 97 12.28 2.64 3.60
N ALA A 98 13.56 3.02 3.45
CA ALA A 98 14.01 3.91 2.39
C ALA A 98 13.72 3.37 0.98
N ALA A 99 13.86 2.04 0.78
CA ALA A 99 13.52 1.38 -0.48
C ALA A 99 12.02 1.40 -0.79
N ALA A 100 11.14 1.42 0.22
CA ALA A 100 9.69 1.52 0.03
C ALA A 100 9.26 2.81 -0.68
N THR A 101 10.01 3.91 -0.50
CA THR A 101 9.82 5.19 -1.21
C THR A 101 9.84 5.01 -2.74
N GLY A 102 10.70 4.13 -3.25
CA GLY A 102 10.75 3.81 -4.68
C GLY A 102 9.45 3.21 -5.25
N LEU A 103 8.62 2.59 -4.40
CA LEU A 103 7.32 2.04 -4.81
C LEU A 103 6.33 3.15 -5.21
N GLY A 104 6.49 4.37 -4.69
CA GLY A 104 5.69 5.52 -5.09
C GLY A 104 5.85 5.90 -6.57
N ALA A 105 6.97 5.53 -7.20
CA ALA A 105 7.21 5.74 -8.62
C ALA A 105 6.45 4.77 -9.54
N LEU A 106 5.91 3.66 -9.01
CA LEU A 106 5.32 2.58 -9.80
C LEU A 106 4.23 3.03 -10.81
N PRO A 107 3.30 3.96 -10.49
CA PRO A 107 2.29 4.40 -11.44
C PRO A 107 2.87 4.97 -12.74
N PHE A 108 4.01 5.67 -12.68
CA PHE A 108 4.63 6.30 -13.86
C PHE A 108 5.24 5.29 -14.84
N PHE A 109 5.45 4.03 -14.44
CA PHE A 109 5.83 2.96 -15.38
C PHE A 109 4.66 2.54 -16.31
N PHE A 110 3.46 3.02 -16.00
CA PHE A 110 2.21 2.67 -16.68
C PHE A 110 1.49 3.90 -17.25
N VAL A 111 1.75 5.10 -16.73
CA VAL A 111 1.11 6.37 -17.09
C VAL A 111 2.10 7.32 -17.76
N GLU A 112 1.78 7.77 -18.97
CA GLU A 112 2.35 9.00 -19.56
C GLU A 112 1.49 10.20 -19.15
N LEU A 113 2.10 11.37 -18.93
CA LEU A 113 1.43 12.54 -18.37
C LEU A 113 1.13 13.59 -19.45
N ASP A 114 -0.14 13.69 -19.85
CA ASP A 114 -0.64 14.88 -20.54
C ASP A 114 -0.52 16.12 -19.63
N PRO A 115 -0.44 17.36 -20.17
CA PRO A 115 -0.39 18.59 -19.38
C PRO A 115 -1.42 18.66 -18.24
N GLN A 116 -2.69 18.35 -18.52
CA GLN A 116 -3.72 18.37 -17.47
C GLN A 116 -3.41 17.38 -16.32
N TRP A 117 -2.94 16.17 -16.64
CA TRP A 117 -2.54 15.18 -15.63
C TRP A 117 -1.26 15.60 -14.90
N ALA A 118 -0.33 16.30 -15.56
CA ALA A 118 0.83 16.90 -14.92
C ALA A 118 0.42 17.96 -13.88
N GLY A 119 -0.55 18.81 -14.21
CA GLY A 119 -1.12 19.79 -13.28
C GLY A 119 -1.76 19.14 -12.05
N LEU A 120 -2.56 18.08 -12.25
CA LEU A 120 -3.13 17.29 -11.15
C LEU A 120 -2.06 16.58 -10.32
N CYS A 121 -1.00 16.06 -10.94
CA CYS A 121 0.13 15.42 -10.24
C CYS A 121 0.90 16.40 -9.34
N ASN A 122 1.20 17.61 -9.83
CA ASN A 122 1.78 18.66 -8.99
C ASN A 122 0.82 19.05 -7.84
N GLY A 123 -0.50 19.09 -8.08
CA GLY A 123 -1.51 19.28 -7.04
C GLY A 123 -1.49 18.18 -5.97
N MET A 124 -1.47 16.90 -6.37
CA MET A 124 -1.38 15.78 -5.43
C MET A 124 -0.08 15.79 -4.62
N ALA A 125 1.06 16.02 -5.28
CA ALA A 125 2.36 16.15 -4.62
C ALA A 125 2.38 17.28 -3.57
N ALA A 126 1.84 18.45 -3.93
CA ALA A 126 1.66 19.57 -3.01
C ALA A 126 0.83 19.18 -1.77
N GLY A 127 -0.26 18.42 -1.95
CA GLY A 127 -1.09 17.95 -0.84
C GLY A 127 -0.38 16.97 0.07
N VAL A 128 0.35 15.99 -0.49
CA VAL A 128 1.15 15.04 0.31
C VAL A 128 2.22 15.76 1.12
N MET A 129 3.01 16.65 0.47
CA MET A 129 4.07 17.40 1.14
C MET A 129 3.55 18.35 2.24
N LEU A 130 2.34 18.91 2.08
CA LEU A 130 1.73 19.74 3.13
C LEU A 130 1.32 18.90 4.35
N ALA A 131 0.68 17.75 4.16
CA ALA A 131 0.32 16.86 5.27
C ALA A 131 1.57 16.38 6.04
N ALA A 132 2.59 15.87 5.32
CA ALA A 132 3.87 15.49 5.92
C ALA A 132 4.57 16.65 6.66
N SER A 133 4.38 17.90 6.22
CA SER A 133 4.86 19.09 6.95
C SER A 133 4.13 19.29 8.28
N PHE A 134 2.82 19.06 8.34
CA PHE A 134 2.05 19.18 9.58
C PHE A 134 2.36 18.04 10.56
N ASP A 135 2.50 16.80 10.07
CA ASP A 135 2.98 15.66 10.85
C ASP A 135 4.33 15.98 11.53
N LEU A 136 5.31 16.50 10.77
CA LEU A 136 6.61 16.91 11.32
C LEU A 136 6.52 18.01 12.39
N LEU A 137 5.62 18.99 12.22
CA LEU A 137 5.41 20.06 13.19
C LEU A 137 4.81 19.51 14.49
N GLN A 138 3.88 18.56 14.39
CA GLN A 138 3.31 17.88 15.55
C GLN A 138 4.35 17.00 16.27
N GLU A 139 5.12 16.21 15.51
CA GLU A 139 6.20 15.36 16.05
C GLU A 139 7.28 16.18 16.79
N GLY A 140 7.63 17.35 16.25
CA GLY A 140 8.58 18.27 16.90
C GLY A 140 8.07 18.84 18.22
N GLN A 141 6.76 19.05 18.36
CA GLN A 141 6.15 19.55 19.60
C GLN A 141 6.09 18.48 20.71
N LEU A 142 6.06 17.19 20.35
CA LEU A 142 6.12 16.09 21.32
C LEU A 142 7.51 15.97 21.98
N HIS A 143 8.57 16.34 21.26
CA HIS A 143 9.96 16.15 21.68
C HIS A 143 10.60 17.37 22.37
N GLY A 144 9.93 18.52 22.42
CA GLY A 144 10.45 19.69 23.14
C GLY A 144 9.60 20.94 23.04
N SER A 145 10.13 22.07 23.53
CA SER A 145 9.41 23.35 23.48
C SER A 145 9.09 23.75 22.04
N GLY A 146 7.81 24.00 21.75
CA GLY A 146 7.33 24.42 20.43
C GLY A 146 7.99 25.69 19.88
N SER A 147 8.64 26.50 20.73
CA SER A 147 9.49 27.62 20.28
C SER A 147 10.62 27.17 19.35
N TRP A 148 11.26 26.03 19.61
CA TRP A 148 12.32 25.49 18.75
C TRP A 148 11.80 25.00 17.41
N VAL A 149 10.57 24.45 17.39
CA VAL A 149 9.88 24.05 16.17
C VAL A 149 9.59 25.26 15.28
N VAL A 150 9.10 26.36 15.86
CA VAL A 150 8.84 27.62 15.13
C VAL A 150 10.15 28.26 14.63
N VAL A 151 11.22 28.26 15.44
CA VAL A 151 12.53 28.75 15.00
C VAL A 151 13.08 27.90 13.85
N GLY A 152 12.93 26.57 13.92
CA GLY A 152 13.24 25.65 12.82
C GLY A 152 12.44 25.99 11.56
N LEU A 153 11.12 26.10 11.66
CA LEU A 153 10.21 26.43 10.55
C LEU A 153 10.63 27.70 9.80
N LEU A 154 10.92 28.78 10.54
CA LEU A 154 11.36 30.04 9.95
C LEU A 154 12.76 29.91 9.31
N ALA A 155 13.68 29.19 9.95
CA ALA A 155 15.02 28.94 9.41
C ALA A 155 14.98 28.09 8.12
N GLY A 156 14.10 27.09 8.04
CA GLY A 156 13.91 26.24 6.86
C GLY A 156 13.38 27.01 5.66
N GLY A 157 12.32 27.81 5.86
CA GLY A 157 11.78 28.67 4.80
C GLY A 157 12.81 29.71 4.31
N ALA A 158 13.57 30.33 5.23
CA ALA A 158 14.64 31.26 4.89
C ALA A 158 15.80 30.58 4.15
N PHE A 159 16.16 29.35 4.52
CA PHE A 159 17.20 28.55 3.89
C PHE A 159 16.84 28.23 2.43
N ILE A 160 15.62 27.75 2.15
CA ILE A 160 15.21 27.43 0.78
C ILE A 160 15.05 28.68 -0.09
N TRP A 161 14.53 29.78 0.46
CA TRP A 161 14.53 31.07 -0.22
C TRP A 161 15.95 31.52 -0.63
N LEU A 162 16.95 31.34 0.25
CA LEU A 162 18.35 31.64 -0.05
C LEU A 162 18.94 30.68 -1.08
N CYS A 163 18.68 29.37 -0.98
CA CYS A 163 19.12 28.36 -1.93
C CYS A 163 18.55 28.61 -3.34
N LYS A 164 17.27 29.00 -3.46
CA LYS A 164 16.68 29.41 -4.73
C LYS A 164 17.38 30.65 -5.31
N LYS A 165 17.53 31.71 -4.51
CA LYS A 165 18.22 32.93 -4.93
C LYS A 165 19.66 32.66 -5.41
N PHE A 166 20.34 31.71 -4.77
CA PHE A 166 21.66 31.24 -5.21
C PHE A 166 21.57 30.49 -6.55
N LEU A 167 20.67 29.52 -6.70
CA LEU A 167 20.48 28.78 -7.97
C LEU A 167 20.15 29.72 -9.15
N GLU A 168 19.26 30.69 -8.95
CA GLU A 168 18.90 31.71 -9.96
C GLU A 168 20.11 32.54 -10.42
N GLN A 169 21.10 32.75 -9.54
CA GLN A 169 22.30 33.53 -9.85
C GLN A 169 23.33 32.78 -10.73
N TYR A 170 23.30 31.44 -10.75
CA TYR A 170 24.28 30.63 -11.51
C TYR A 170 23.77 30.11 -12.87
N GLY A 171 22.46 30.23 -13.17
CA GLY A 171 21.89 30.24 -14.53
C GLY A 171 21.86 28.91 -15.30
N GLU A 172 22.94 28.13 -15.33
CA GLU A 172 23.07 26.89 -16.11
C GLU A 172 23.11 25.65 -15.21
N VAL A 173 21.95 25.23 -14.75
CA VAL A 173 21.78 23.97 -14.01
C VAL A 173 21.20 22.90 -14.93
N SER A 174 21.77 21.68 -14.89
CA SER A 174 21.26 20.53 -15.66
C SER A 174 21.28 19.27 -14.80
N MET A 175 20.25 18.43 -14.95
CA MET A 175 20.03 17.24 -14.15
C MET A 175 19.23 16.23 -14.97
N LEU A 176 19.76 15.01 -15.19
CA LEU A 176 19.10 13.92 -15.93
C LEU A 176 18.40 14.39 -17.22
N ASP A 177 19.20 14.97 -18.12
CA ASP A 177 18.80 15.53 -19.42
C ASP A 177 17.89 16.77 -19.38
N ILE A 178 17.36 17.14 -18.21
CA ILE A 178 16.63 18.39 -17.97
C ILE A 178 17.63 19.55 -17.81
N LYS A 179 17.23 20.76 -18.24
CA LYS A 179 18.04 22.00 -18.17
C LYS A 179 17.24 23.17 -17.61
N GLY A 180 17.95 24.14 -17.03
CA GLY A 180 17.40 25.44 -16.62
C GLY A 180 16.46 25.35 -15.41
N ALA A 181 15.30 25.99 -15.50
CA ALA A 181 14.37 26.13 -14.38
C ALA A 181 13.86 24.78 -13.84
N ASP A 182 13.55 23.83 -14.72
CA ASP A 182 12.98 22.54 -14.29
C ASP A 182 14.03 21.63 -13.64
N ALA A 183 15.29 21.70 -14.10
CA ALA A 183 16.42 21.03 -13.43
C ALA A 183 16.66 21.63 -12.04
N SER A 184 16.58 22.97 -11.92
CA SER A 184 16.74 23.68 -10.64
C SER A 184 15.66 23.27 -9.64
N LYS A 185 14.39 23.16 -10.07
CA LYS A 185 13.29 22.68 -9.23
C LYS A 185 13.43 21.20 -8.86
N ALA A 186 13.80 20.34 -9.80
CA ALA A 186 14.02 18.92 -9.53
C ALA A 186 15.12 18.72 -8.46
N ILE A 187 16.23 19.45 -8.57
CA ILE A 187 17.31 19.47 -7.56
C ILE A 187 16.81 19.99 -6.22
N LEU A 188 16.03 21.08 -6.21
CA LEU A 188 15.53 21.69 -4.97
C LEU A 188 14.56 20.74 -4.23
N VAL A 189 13.67 20.08 -4.97
CA VAL A 189 12.75 19.06 -4.42
C VAL A 189 13.51 17.85 -3.89
N ILE A 190 14.47 17.32 -4.65
CA ILE A 190 15.31 16.19 -4.19
C ILE A 190 16.10 16.57 -2.94
N GLY A 191 16.72 17.76 -2.92
CA GLY A 191 17.48 18.23 -1.76
C GLY A 191 16.62 18.40 -0.51
N ILE A 192 15.37 18.84 -0.66
CA ILE A 192 14.45 19.07 0.47
C ILE A 192 13.85 17.76 0.98
N MET A 193 13.47 16.83 0.10
CA MET A 193 13.03 15.51 0.53
C MET A 193 14.17 14.71 1.18
N THR A 194 15.42 14.93 0.73
CA THR A 194 16.63 14.42 1.42
C THR A 194 16.74 14.94 2.86
N LEU A 195 16.39 16.22 3.10
CA LEU A 195 16.38 16.80 4.45
C LEU A 195 15.18 16.32 5.29
N HIS A 196 14.01 16.14 4.67
CA HIS A 196 12.83 15.54 5.30
C HIS A 196 13.14 14.14 5.84
N SER A 197 13.64 13.27 4.96
CA SER A 197 14.02 11.88 5.27
C SER A 197 15.14 11.74 6.30
N PHE A 198 15.95 12.79 6.53
CA PHE A 198 16.89 12.83 7.64
C PHE A 198 16.17 12.99 9.00
N GLY A 199 15.09 13.76 9.06
CA GLY A 199 14.24 13.89 10.25
C GLY A 199 13.57 12.56 10.63
N GLU A 200 12.92 11.91 9.65
CA GLU A 200 12.23 10.63 9.85
C GLU A 200 13.17 9.51 10.31
N GLY A 201 14.33 9.37 9.65
CA GLY A 201 15.35 8.41 10.06
C GLY A 201 15.82 8.63 11.50
N SER A 202 15.88 9.88 11.95
CA SER A 202 16.25 10.23 13.32
C SER A 202 15.20 9.74 14.32
N GLY A 203 13.91 9.99 14.05
CA GLY A 203 12.79 9.50 14.86
C GLY A 203 12.70 7.98 14.92
N VAL A 204 12.97 7.28 13.81
CA VAL A 204 13.05 5.81 13.77
C VAL A 204 14.20 5.28 14.63
N GLY A 205 15.38 5.90 14.53
CA GLY A 205 16.54 5.51 15.34
C GLY A 205 16.29 5.67 16.84
N VAL A 206 15.75 6.83 17.25
CA VAL A 206 15.32 7.09 18.64
C VAL A 206 14.26 6.07 19.08
N SER A 207 13.31 5.71 18.22
CA SER A 207 12.26 4.73 18.52
C SER A 207 12.78 3.32 18.80
N PHE A 208 13.89 2.89 18.18
CA PHE A 208 14.55 1.62 18.52
C PHE A 208 15.26 1.66 19.88
N ALA A 209 15.63 2.84 20.38
CA ALA A 209 16.22 3.05 21.70
C ALA A 209 15.17 3.29 22.80
N GLY A 210 13.88 3.40 22.44
CA GLY A 210 12.77 3.60 23.37
C GLY A 210 12.54 2.43 24.34
N SER A 211 11.70 2.65 25.35
CA SER A 211 11.46 1.69 26.46
C SER A 211 10.90 0.33 26.03
N LYS A 212 10.22 0.26 24.87
CA LYS A 212 9.74 -1.00 24.26
C LYS A 212 10.77 -1.64 23.30
N GLY A 213 11.89 -0.96 23.01
CA GLY A 213 12.99 -1.45 22.19
C GLY A 213 12.57 -1.89 20.78
N PHE A 214 12.88 -3.15 20.43
CA PHE A 214 12.66 -3.69 19.08
C PHE A 214 11.21 -3.54 18.58
N SER A 215 10.20 -3.75 19.43
CA SER A 215 8.80 -3.74 18.99
C SER A 215 8.30 -2.34 18.64
N GLN A 216 8.72 -1.31 19.40
CA GLN A 216 8.43 0.09 19.10
C GLN A 216 9.16 0.55 17.84
N GLY A 217 10.49 0.34 17.77
CA GLY A 217 11.26 0.73 16.59
C GLY A 217 10.78 0.05 15.31
N LEU A 218 10.41 -1.24 15.36
CA LEU A 218 9.85 -1.96 14.22
C LEU A 218 8.49 -1.38 13.79
N LEU A 219 7.59 -1.09 14.74
CA LEU A 219 6.27 -0.52 14.44
C LEU A 219 6.42 0.86 13.78
N VAL A 220 7.25 1.74 14.35
CA VAL A 220 7.51 3.08 13.80
C VAL A 220 8.17 2.99 12.42
N THR A 221 9.15 2.09 12.22
CA THR A 221 9.75 1.85 10.90
C THR A 221 8.70 1.44 9.86
N LEU A 222 7.76 0.57 10.23
CA LEU A 222 6.73 0.09 9.30
C LEU A 222 5.69 1.17 8.98
N ALA A 223 5.33 2.00 9.97
CA ALA A 223 4.46 3.15 9.74
C ALA A 223 5.11 4.13 8.74
N ILE A 224 6.37 4.50 8.95
CA ILE A 224 7.11 5.38 8.05
C ILE A 224 7.37 4.70 6.69
N ALA A 225 7.63 3.39 6.63
CA ALA A 225 7.75 2.68 5.35
C ALA A 225 6.46 2.71 4.51
N VAL A 226 5.29 2.80 5.14
CA VAL A 226 4.01 3.00 4.44
C VAL A 226 3.82 4.48 4.07
N HIS A 227 4.21 5.42 4.93
CA HIS A 227 4.19 6.88 4.68
C HIS A 227 5.10 7.27 3.49
N ASN A 228 6.28 6.67 3.39
CA ASN A 228 7.24 6.84 2.30
C ASN A 228 6.66 6.55 0.91
N ILE A 229 5.64 5.69 0.78
CA ILE A 229 5.08 5.32 -0.53
C ILE A 229 4.36 6.53 -1.19
N PRO A 230 3.41 7.21 -0.50
CA PRO A 230 2.90 8.52 -0.92
C PRO A 230 3.96 9.59 -1.12
N GLU A 231 5.01 9.66 -0.29
CA GLU A 231 6.08 10.65 -0.48
C GLU A 231 6.87 10.42 -1.78
N GLY A 232 7.29 9.17 -2.03
CA GLY A 232 7.94 8.79 -3.27
C GLY A 232 7.05 8.97 -4.49
N LEU A 233 5.73 8.86 -4.31
CA LEU A 233 4.75 9.22 -5.32
C LEU A 233 4.77 10.72 -5.59
N ALA A 234 4.81 11.57 -4.56
CA ALA A 234 4.94 13.03 -4.70
C ALA A 234 6.25 13.45 -5.37
N VAL A 235 7.40 12.86 -4.98
CA VAL A 235 8.69 13.06 -5.65
C VAL A 235 8.60 12.64 -7.12
N SER A 236 8.05 11.46 -7.38
CA SER A 236 7.92 10.93 -8.73
C SER A 236 6.96 11.74 -9.61
N MET A 237 5.88 12.29 -9.04
CA MET A 237 4.99 13.25 -9.72
C MET A 237 5.78 14.47 -10.20
N VAL A 238 6.58 15.08 -9.32
CA VAL A 238 7.39 16.26 -9.66
C VAL A 238 8.47 15.93 -10.70
N LEU A 239 9.11 14.77 -10.63
CA LEU A 239 10.13 14.38 -11.59
C LEU A 239 9.52 13.97 -12.95
N ALA A 240 8.44 13.18 -12.97
CA ALA A 240 7.78 12.72 -14.19
C ALA A 240 7.16 13.88 -14.99
N THR A 241 6.57 14.87 -14.31
CA THR A 241 6.05 16.10 -14.96
C THR A 241 7.10 16.95 -15.64
N ARG A 242 8.39 16.70 -15.38
CA ARG A 242 9.54 17.38 -15.99
C ARG A 242 10.30 16.47 -16.97
N GLY A 243 9.73 15.32 -17.33
CA GLY A 243 10.30 14.39 -18.30
C GLY A 243 11.32 13.38 -17.76
N VAL A 244 11.51 13.28 -16.43
CA VAL A 244 12.35 12.22 -15.85
C VAL A 244 11.71 10.86 -16.10
N SER A 245 12.49 9.91 -16.62
CA SER A 245 11.97 8.55 -16.86
C SER A 245 11.51 7.85 -15.57
N PRO A 246 10.51 6.95 -15.60
CA PRO A 246 9.95 6.34 -14.39
C PRO A 246 10.98 5.57 -13.54
N LEU A 247 11.96 4.92 -14.18
CA LEU A 247 13.07 4.25 -13.50
C LEU A 247 13.99 5.25 -12.78
N ASN A 248 14.25 6.39 -13.41
CA ASN A 248 15.03 7.44 -12.78
C ASN A 248 14.24 8.09 -11.64
N ALA A 249 12.94 8.34 -11.80
CA ALA A 249 12.07 8.83 -10.73
C ALA A 249 12.03 7.86 -9.53
N MET A 250 11.96 6.54 -9.78
CA MET A 250 12.09 5.50 -8.75
C MET A 250 13.42 5.56 -8.03
N ILE A 251 14.53 5.60 -8.76
CA ILE A 251 15.88 5.65 -8.18
C ILE A 251 16.07 6.93 -7.36
N TRP A 252 15.65 8.09 -7.87
CA TRP A 252 15.73 9.36 -7.14
C TRP A 252 14.80 9.42 -5.93
N SER A 253 13.63 8.79 -5.97
CA SER A 253 12.76 8.61 -4.80
C SER A 253 13.38 7.71 -3.74
N VAL A 254 14.20 6.72 -4.12
CA VAL A 254 14.99 5.96 -3.12
C VAL A 254 16.18 6.79 -2.61
N ILE A 255 16.87 7.55 -3.48
CA ILE A 255 18.01 8.40 -3.11
C ILE A 255 17.61 9.47 -2.09
N THR A 256 16.45 10.11 -2.27
CA THR A 256 15.91 11.08 -1.30
C THR A 256 15.72 10.47 0.09
N SER A 257 15.37 9.18 0.19
CA SER A 257 15.21 8.48 1.47
C SER A 257 16.45 7.73 1.98
N LEU A 258 17.56 7.67 1.24
CA LEU A 258 18.83 7.11 1.74
C LEU A 258 19.40 7.78 3.02
N PRO A 259 19.12 9.06 3.35
CA PRO A 259 19.43 9.62 4.67
C PRO A 259 18.80 8.85 5.83
N GLN A 260 17.62 8.23 5.66
CA GLN A 260 16.91 7.51 6.71
C GLN A 260 17.80 6.45 7.39
N PRO A 261 18.37 5.44 6.69
CA PRO A 261 19.28 4.47 7.29
C PRO A 261 20.62 5.05 7.74
N ILE A 262 21.11 6.12 7.09
CA ILE A 262 22.39 6.76 7.45
C ILE A 262 22.30 7.42 8.83
N VAL A 263 21.19 8.08 9.13
CA VAL A 263 20.99 8.82 10.39
C VAL A 263 20.33 7.99 11.49
N ALA A 264 19.53 6.98 11.14
CA ALA A 264 18.86 6.13 12.13
C ALA A 264 19.85 5.35 13.02
N VAL A 265 21.00 4.93 12.48
CA VAL A 265 22.03 4.23 13.27
C VAL A 265 22.70 5.16 14.30
N PRO A 266 23.24 6.34 13.94
CA PRO A 266 23.69 7.34 14.91
C PRO A 266 22.59 7.76 15.91
N SER A 267 21.35 7.90 15.46
CA SER A 267 20.22 8.30 16.32
C SER A 267 19.84 7.22 17.32
N PHE A 268 19.95 5.94 16.96
CA PHE A 268 19.79 4.81 17.88
C PHE A 268 20.92 4.76 18.93
N ILE A 269 22.16 5.04 18.54
CA ILE A 269 23.32 5.03 19.46
C ILE A 269 23.31 6.25 20.38
N CYS A 270 22.89 7.41 19.89
CA CYS A 270 22.95 8.71 20.58
C CYS A 270 21.55 9.32 20.80
N ALA A 271 20.57 8.50 21.18
CA ALA A 271 19.15 8.89 21.21
C ALA A 271 18.85 10.15 22.02
N ASP A 272 19.46 10.33 23.19
CA ASP A 272 19.28 11.53 24.04
C ASP A 272 19.80 12.83 23.39
N ALA A 273 20.80 12.74 22.52
CA ALA A 273 21.29 13.89 21.77
C ALA A 273 20.30 14.24 20.67
N PHE A 274 19.92 13.26 19.84
CA PHE A 274 18.96 13.47 18.76
C PHE A 274 17.59 13.96 19.25
N ASN A 275 17.08 13.42 20.37
CA ASN A 275 15.85 13.89 21.01
C ASN A 275 15.83 15.40 21.28
N LYS A 276 16.96 15.99 21.70
CA LYS A 276 17.05 17.43 22.01
C LYS A 276 17.11 18.30 20.75
N PHE A 277 17.59 17.76 19.62
CA PHE A 277 17.66 18.48 18.35
C PHE A 277 16.44 18.26 17.45
N LEU A 278 15.69 17.16 17.62
CA LEU A 278 14.50 16.81 16.84
C LEU A 278 13.52 17.99 16.64
N PRO A 279 13.11 18.75 17.68
CA PRO A 279 12.15 19.85 17.51
C PRO A 279 12.59 20.92 16.50
N PHE A 280 13.88 21.28 16.49
CA PHE A 280 14.43 22.22 15.51
C PHE A 280 14.50 21.57 14.11
N CYS A 281 14.96 20.32 14.02
CA CYS A 281 15.14 19.61 12.76
C CYS A 281 13.81 19.36 12.03
N THR A 282 12.77 18.90 12.72
CA THR A 282 11.46 18.65 12.10
C THR A 282 10.78 19.96 11.69
N GLY A 283 10.87 21.01 12.53
CA GLY A 283 10.45 22.35 12.17
C GLY A 283 11.17 22.86 10.91
N PHE A 284 12.50 22.71 10.84
CA PHE A 284 13.30 23.11 9.69
C PHE A 284 12.90 22.37 8.40
N ALA A 285 12.71 21.05 8.46
CA ALA A 285 12.23 20.27 7.31
C ALA A 285 10.83 20.71 6.85
N ALA A 286 9.87 20.87 7.78
CA ALA A 286 8.53 21.39 7.47
C ALA A 286 8.58 22.79 6.83
N GLY A 287 9.47 23.67 7.32
CA GLY A 287 9.67 25.01 6.76
C GLY A 287 10.17 25.00 5.33
N CYS A 288 11.10 24.08 5.02
CA CYS A 288 11.57 23.86 3.65
C CYS A 288 10.43 23.39 2.73
N MET A 289 9.64 22.40 3.17
CA MET A 289 8.57 21.80 2.36
C MET A 289 7.39 22.76 2.13
N ILE A 290 6.89 23.43 3.18
CA ILE A 290 5.80 24.42 3.06
C ILE A 290 6.19 25.53 2.07
N TRP A 291 7.42 26.04 2.17
CA TRP A 291 7.90 27.07 1.26
C TRP A 291 7.91 26.58 -0.20
N MET A 292 8.39 25.35 -0.46
CA MET A 292 8.40 24.76 -1.80
C MET A 292 7.02 24.55 -2.39
N VAL A 293 6.08 24.04 -1.59
CA VAL A 293 4.73 23.78 -2.07
C VAL A 293 4.07 25.07 -2.54
N VAL A 294 4.22 26.15 -1.75
CA VAL A 294 3.62 27.45 -2.05
C VAL A 294 4.34 28.17 -3.20
N ALA A 295 5.67 28.10 -3.26
CA ALA A 295 6.47 28.89 -4.21
C ALA A 295 6.74 28.21 -5.56
N GLU A 296 6.79 26.87 -5.61
CA GLU A 296 7.16 26.10 -6.81
C GLU A 296 6.06 25.12 -7.24
N VAL A 297 5.64 24.21 -6.35
CA VAL A 297 4.83 23.04 -6.75
C VAL A 297 3.40 23.42 -7.14
N LEU A 298 2.69 24.21 -6.31
CA LEU A 298 1.34 24.69 -6.65
C LEU A 298 1.34 25.64 -7.87
N PRO A 299 2.23 26.65 -7.97
CA PRO A 299 2.33 27.50 -9.16
C PRO A 299 2.61 26.74 -10.45
N ASP A 300 3.40 25.66 -10.43
CA ASP A 300 3.59 24.80 -11.60
C ASP A 300 2.35 23.96 -11.91
N GLY A 301 1.63 23.46 -10.90
CA GLY A 301 0.35 22.78 -11.10
C GLY A 301 -0.69 23.66 -11.81
N PHE A 302 -0.78 24.93 -11.42
CA PHE A 302 -1.72 25.91 -11.98
C PHE A 302 -1.42 26.37 -13.41
N LYS A 303 -0.23 26.07 -13.96
CA LYS A 303 0.10 26.33 -15.38
C LYS A 303 -0.53 25.29 -16.30
N GLU A 304 -0.54 24.04 -15.85
CA GLU A 304 -0.86 22.87 -16.67
C GLU A 304 -2.32 22.38 -16.50
N ALA A 305 -2.97 22.73 -15.38
CA ALA A 305 -4.38 22.41 -15.14
C ALA A 305 -5.14 23.53 -14.42
N SER A 306 -6.47 23.47 -14.45
CA SER A 306 -7.32 24.52 -13.85
C SER A 306 -7.12 24.61 -12.32
N PRO A 307 -7.10 25.82 -11.72
CA PRO A 307 -6.82 25.98 -10.29
C PRO A 307 -7.74 25.19 -9.36
N SER A 308 -9.02 25.04 -9.73
CA SER A 308 -9.98 24.25 -8.96
C SER A 308 -9.65 22.75 -8.98
N GLN A 309 -9.19 22.19 -10.11
CA GLN A 309 -8.77 20.78 -10.20
C GLN A 309 -7.50 20.53 -9.39
N VAL A 310 -6.50 21.41 -9.51
CA VAL A 310 -5.23 21.31 -8.77
C VAL A 310 -5.47 21.42 -7.26
N ALA A 311 -6.28 22.39 -6.81
CA ALA A 311 -6.65 22.55 -5.40
C ALA A 311 -7.48 21.37 -4.88
N SER A 312 -8.38 20.80 -5.70
CA SER A 312 -9.13 19.59 -5.33
C SER A 312 -8.21 18.38 -5.15
N ALA A 313 -7.26 18.19 -6.08
CA ALA A 313 -6.27 17.12 -6.03
C ALA A 313 -5.36 17.24 -4.80
N ALA A 314 -4.91 18.46 -4.46
CA ALA A 314 -4.17 18.74 -3.24
C ALA A 314 -5.00 18.44 -1.99
N THR A 315 -6.25 18.89 -1.93
CA THR A 315 -7.14 18.69 -0.78
C THR A 315 -7.43 17.20 -0.53
N VAL A 316 -7.69 16.42 -1.59
CA VAL A 316 -7.87 14.97 -1.49
C VAL A 316 -6.60 14.28 -1.02
N SER A 317 -5.42 14.73 -1.47
CA SER A 317 -4.14 14.16 -1.05
C SER A 317 -3.78 14.49 0.40
N VAL A 318 -4.09 15.70 0.89
CA VAL A 318 -4.01 16.04 2.32
C VAL A 318 -4.93 15.13 3.11
N ALA A 319 -6.21 15.05 2.76
CA ALA A 319 -7.19 14.23 3.48
C ALA A 319 -6.82 12.73 3.48
N PHE A 320 -6.19 12.23 2.40
CA PHE A 320 -5.66 10.88 2.34
C PHE A 320 -4.45 10.67 3.26
N MET A 321 -3.49 11.61 3.28
CA MET A 321 -2.31 11.52 4.15
C MET A 321 -2.69 11.66 5.63
N GLU A 322 -3.55 12.61 5.99
CA GLU A 322 -4.09 12.77 7.35
C GLU A 322 -4.86 11.51 7.80
N ALA A 323 -5.66 10.90 6.92
CA ALA A 323 -6.32 9.64 7.22
C ALA A 323 -5.33 8.49 7.39
N LEU A 324 -4.27 8.42 6.58
CA LEU A 324 -3.20 7.44 6.70
C LEU A 324 -2.43 7.61 8.02
N GLY A 325 -1.99 8.84 8.32
CA GLY A 325 -1.32 9.23 9.55
C GLY A 325 -2.17 8.91 10.78
N ALA A 326 -3.44 9.31 10.81
CA ALA A 326 -4.36 8.98 11.89
C ALA A 326 -4.55 7.46 12.08
N VAL A 327 -4.65 6.68 11.00
CA VAL A 327 -4.73 5.21 11.10
C VAL A 327 -3.42 4.63 11.67
N LEU A 328 -2.27 5.07 11.19
CA LEU A 328 -0.95 4.62 11.67
C LEU A 328 -0.69 5.04 13.13
N GLN A 329 -1.10 6.24 13.55
CA GLN A 329 -1.00 6.71 14.92
C GLN A 329 -1.91 5.92 15.87
N ASN A 330 -3.14 5.61 15.47
CA ASN A 330 -4.04 4.74 16.24
C ASN A 330 -3.44 3.33 16.43
N LEU A 331 -2.80 2.79 15.39
CA LEU A 331 -2.03 1.53 15.47
C LEU A 331 -0.78 1.64 16.37
N SER A 332 -0.21 2.84 16.54
CA SER A 332 0.99 3.04 17.37
C SER A 332 0.71 3.29 18.85
N HIS A 333 -0.35 4.03 19.18
CA HIS A 333 -0.63 4.46 20.56
C HIS A 333 -1.29 3.38 21.42
N GLY A 334 -2.06 2.46 20.85
CA GLY A 334 -2.82 1.48 21.61
C GLY A 334 -2.08 0.20 22.03
N TYR A 335 -0.89 -0.08 21.46
CA TYR A 335 -0.53 -1.48 21.20
C TYR A 335 0.58 -2.14 22.06
N SER A 336 0.26 -3.42 22.36
CA SER A 336 1.16 -4.50 22.78
C SER A 336 1.99 -4.97 21.57
N SER A 337 2.99 -5.85 21.80
CA SER A 337 3.78 -6.44 20.70
C SER A 337 2.97 -7.37 19.77
N GLU A 338 1.74 -7.70 20.16
CA GLU A 338 0.89 -8.69 19.50
C GLU A 338 0.28 -8.12 18.21
N ASP A 339 -0.33 -6.94 18.27
CA ASP A 339 -1.05 -6.34 17.16
C ASP A 339 -0.14 -5.73 16.07
N ALA A 340 1.11 -5.39 16.41
CA ALA A 340 2.15 -5.05 15.44
C ALA A 340 2.34 -6.21 14.43
N SER A 341 2.18 -7.46 14.88
CA SER A 341 2.20 -8.62 13.99
C SER A 341 0.97 -8.66 13.07
N GLY A 342 -0.17 -8.14 13.51
CA GLY A 342 -1.38 -8.03 12.71
C GLY A 342 -1.25 -7.02 11.57
N LEU A 343 -0.69 -5.83 11.85
CA LEU A 343 -0.39 -4.85 10.81
C LEU A 343 0.58 -5.39 9.75
N ILE A 344 1.65 -6.07 10.18
CA ILE A 344 2.62 -6.74 9.28
C ILE A 344 1.92 -7.76 8.39
N VAL A 345 1.05 -8.60 8.96
CA VAL A 345 0.28 -9.61 8.21
C VAL A 345 -0.67 -8.96 7.21
N SER A 346 -1.36 -7.89 7.59
CA SER A 346 -2.26 -7.13 6.72
C SER A 346 -1.54 -6.49 5.54
N LEU A 347 -0.33 -5.91 5.74
CA LEU A 347 0.47 -5.34 4.66
C LEU A 347 1.03 -6.42 3.72
N LEU A 348 1.60 -7.50 4.26
CA LEU A 348 2.19 -8.59 3.47
C LEU A 348 1.15 -9.40 2.68
N PHE A 349 -0.12 -9.38 3.09
CA PHE A 349 -1.23 -9.92 2.31
C PHE A 349 -1.39 -9.25 0.95
N GLY A 350 -1.14 -7.93 0.87
CA GLY A 350 -1.25 -7.16 -0.36
C GLY A 350 -0.15 -7.46 -1.38
N LEU A 351 1.00 -7.99 -0.94
CA LEU A 351 2.07 -8.41 -1.84
C LEU A 351 1.72 -9.70 -2.60
N GLY A 352 0.86 -10.56 -2.05
CA GLY A 352 0.48 -11.83 -2.67
C GLY A 352 -0.10 -11.65 -4.08
N PRO A 353 -1.12 -10.78 -4.29
CA PRO A 353 -1.64 -10.49 -5.63
C PRO A 353 -0.61 -9.86 -6.59
N LEU A 354 0.27 -8.98 -6.10
CA LEU A 354 1.36 -8.41 -6.91
C LEU A 354 2.31 -9.51 -7.43
N PHE A 355 2.79 -10.40 -6.54
CA PHE A 355 3.64 -11.52 -6.93
C PHE A 355 2.91 -12.50 -7.85
N GLY A 356 1.64 -12.82 -7.57
CA GLY A 356 0.83 -13.73 -8.39
C GLY A 356 0.62 -13.23 -9.81
N GLY A 357 0.31 -11.94 -9.96
CA GLY A 357 0.20 -11.28 -11.26
C GLY A 357 1.55 -11.24 -11.99
N THR A 358 2.63 -10.92 -11.29
CA THR A 358 3.99 -10.90 -11.86
C THR A 358 4.42 -12.28 -12.39
N VAL A 359 4.25 -13.33 -11.59
CA VAL A 359 4.58 -14.72 -11.97
C VAL A 359 3.76 -15.15 -13.19
N LEU A 360 2.46 -14.87 -13.20
CA LEU A 360 1.61 -15.22 -14.34
C LEU A 360 1.99 -14.42 -15.60
N VAL A 361 2.25 -13.12 -15.50
CA VAL A 361 2.67 -12.29 -16.64
C VAL A 361 3.99 -12.80 -17.24
N ILE A 362 5.00 -13.08 -16.42
CA ILE A 362 6.29 -13.63 -16.86
C ILE A 362 6.07 -14.96 -17.58
N PHE A 363 5.28 -15.87 -17.00
CA PHE A 363 4.97 -17.17 -17.60
C PHE A 363 4.19 -17.03 -18.92
N ALA A 364 3.18 -16.15 -18.96
CA ALA A 364 2.34 -15.92 -20.13
C ALA A 364 3.10 -15.35 -21.32
N VAL A 365 4.00 -14.38 -21.08
CA VAL A 365 4.88 -13.82 -22.11
C VAL A 365 5.91 -14.86 -22.55
N SER A 366 6.57 -15.56 -21.62
CA SER A 366 7.61 -16.56 -21.92
C SER A 366 7.07 -17.77 -22.71
N CYS A 367 5.83 -18.16 -22.48
CA CYS A 367 5.18 -19.30 -23.15
C CYS A 367 4.25 -18.89 -24.30
N HIS A 368 4.20 -17.60 -24.68
CA HIS A 368 3.30 -17.05 -25.70
C HIS A 368 1.85 -17.55 -25.58
N LEU A 369 1.29 -17.47 -24.35
CA LEU A 369 -0.05 -17.99 -24.07
C LEU A 369 -1.13 -17.20 -24.81
N GLN A 370 -2.00 -17.92 -25.53
CA GLN A 370 -3.11 -17.31 -26.24
C GLN A 370 -4.25 -16.87 -25.31
N HIS A 371 -5.01 -15.85 -25.72
CA HIS A 371 -6.13 -15.29 -24.94
C HIS A 371 -7.13 -16.33 -24.43
N ALA A 372 -7.42 -17.39 -25.21
CA ALA A 372 -8.31 -18.47 -24.80
C ALA A 372 -7.77 -19.27 -23.59
N VAL A 373 -6.44 -19.45 -23.51
CA VAL A 373 -5.77 -20.11 -22.37
C VAL A 373 -5.79 -19.19 -21.16
N LEU A 374 -5.44 -17.91 -21.32
CA LEU A 374 -5.44 -16.90 -20.25
C LEU A 374 -6.83 -16.71 -19.62
N THR A 375 -7.87 -16.57 -20.44
CA THR A 375 -9.26 -16.47 -19.96
C THR A 375 -9.74 -17.78 -19.33
N GLY A 376 -9.24 -18.93 -19.79
CA GLY A 376 -9.42 -20.23 -19.14
C GLY A 376 -8.78 -20.28 -17.74
N ILE A 377 -7.51 -19.88 -17.61
CA ILE A 377 -6.77 -19.86 -16.32
C ILE A 377 -7.51 -18.98 -15.31
N ALA A 378 -7.89 -17.76 -15.70
CA ALA A 378 -8.66 -16.86 -14.83
C ALA A 378 -9.96 -17.51 -14.34
N SER A 379 -10.70 -18.17 -15.25
CA SER A 379 -11.96 -18.85 -14.93
C SER A 379 -11.76 -20.05 -14.00
N GLY A 380 -10.71 -20.85 -14.21
CA GLY A 380 -10.37 -21.99 -13.35
C GLY A 380 -9.99 -21.56 -11.93
N ILE A 381 -9.16 -20.51 -11.79
CA ILE A 381 -8.79 -20.00 -10.47
C ILE A 381 -10.02 -19.44 -9.74
N ALA A 382 -10.81 -18.59 -10.42
CA ALA A 382 -11.98 -17.96 -9.81
C ALA A 382 -13.07 -18.97 -9.41
N PHE A 383 -13.23 -20.07 -10.15
CA PHE A 383 -14.13 -21.16 -9.77
C PHE A 383 -13.73 -21.81 -8.44
N ILE A 384 -12.43 -22.08 -8.24
CA ILE A 384 -11.93 -22.61 -6.98
C ILE A 384 -12.14 -21.60 -5.84
N LEU A 385 -11.76 -20.32 -6.04
CA LEU A 385 -11.95 -19.28 -5.03
C LEU A 385 -13.43 -19.14 -4.60
N ALA A 386 -14.34 -19.14 -5.56
CA ALA A 386 -15.78 -19.00 -5.31
C ALA A 386 -16.42 -20.17 -4.56
N ILE A 387 -15.85 -21.38 -4.65
CA ILE A 387 -16.41 -22.59 -4.02
C ILE A 387 -15.71 -22.92 -2.70
N TRP A 388 -14.41 -22.63 -2.57
CA TRP A 388 -13.59 -23.11 -1.47
C TRP A 388 -14.13 -22.69 -0.09
N ARG A 389 -14.42 -21.39 0.12
CA ARG A 389 -14.95 -20.89 1.40
C ARG A 389 -16.40 -21.37 1.69
N PRO A 390 -17.38 -21.25 0.76
CA PRO A 390 -18.71 -21.83 0.99
C PRO A 390 -18.68 -23.34 1.32
N PHE A 391 -17.80 -24.11 0.67
CA PHE A 391 -17.62 -25.53 0.96
C PHE A 391 -17.06 -25.77 2.39
N GLN A 392 -16.07 -24.98 2.81
CA GLN A 392 -15.51 -25.03 4.16
C GLN A 392 -16.50 -24.60 5.26
N LEU A 393 -17.53 -23.79 4.96
CA LEU A 393 -18.57 -23.40 5.91
C LEU A 393 -19.72 -24.41 5.99
N VAL A 394 -20.09 -25.04 4.87
CA VAL A 394 -21.19 -26.02 4.80
C VAL A 394 -20.79 -27.38 5.35
N VAL A 395 -19.61 -27.91 4.98
CA VAL A 395 -19.20 -29.29 5.36
C VAL A 395 -19.13 -29.50 6.88
N PRO A 396 -18.60 -28.56 7.70
CA PRO A 396 -18.61 -28.67 9.16
C PRO A 396 -19.90 -28.14 9.82
N SER A 397 -20.92 -27.78 9.04
CA SER A 397 -22.14 -27.10 9.50
C SER A 397 -21.93 -25.78 10.27
N LYS A 398 -20.84 -25.04 10.00
CA LYS A 398 -20.61 -23.71 10.60
C LYS A 398 -21.66 -22.69 10.16
N MET A 399 -22.09 -22.77 8.90
CA MET A 399 -23.14 -21.96 8.34
C MET A 399 -24.22 -22.85 7.72
N GLY A 400 -25.49 -22.52 7.97
CA GLY A 400 -26.60 -23.26 7.38
C GLY A 400 -26.58 -23.19 5.84
N PHE A 401 -26.91 -24.32 5.19
CA PHE A 401 -26.95 -24.41 3.72
C PHE A 401 -27.85 -23.34 3.07
N PHE A 402 -29.01 -23.05 3.67
CA PHE A 402 -29.95 -22.06 3.15
C PHE A 402 -29.41 -20.61 3.18
N PRO A 403 -28.85 -20.10 4.30
CA PRO A 403 -28.06 -18.86 4.30
C PRO A 403 -26.97 -18.79 3.22
N VAL A 404 -26.18 -19.86 3.06
CA VAL A 404 -25.09 -19.89 2.07
C VAL A 404 -25.62 -19.74 0.64
N VAL A 405 -26.62 -20.54 0.25
CA VAL A 405 -27.26 -20.46 -1.07
C VAL A 405 -27.90 -19.10 -1.31
N THR A 406 -28.53 -18.51 -0.27
CA THR A 406 -29.16 -17.19 -0.37
C THR A 406 -28.13 -16.10 -0.62
N LEU A 407 -27.03 -16.07 0.13
CA LEU A 407 -25.95 -15.07 -0.03
C LEU A 407 -25.24 -15.20 -1.39
N LEU A 408 -24.96 -16.42 -1.84
CA LEU A 408 -24.43 -16.68 -3.18
C LEU A 408 -25.39 -16.15 -4.27
N GLY A 409 -26.70 -16.39 -4.10
CA GLY A 409 -27.75 -15.88 -4.98
C GLY A 409 -27.83 -14.36 -5.02
N VAL A 410 -27.78 -13.70 -3.86
CA VAL A 410 -27.80 -12.23 -3.75
C VAL A 410 -26.56 -11.58 -4.37
N GLY A 411 -25.36 -12.13 -4.10
CA GLY A 411 -24.13 -11.66 -4.75
C GLY A 411 -24.18 -11.85 -6.28
N SER A 412 -24.68 -12.99 -6.74
CA SER A 412 -24.84 -13.26 -8.17
C SER A 412 -25.83 -12.31 -8.85
N ALA A 413 -26.97 -12.05 -8.20
CA ALA A 413 -27.96 -11.09 -8.66
C ALA A 413 -27.38 -9.66 -8.73
N LEU A 414 -26.64 -9.22 -7.72
CA LEU A 414 -25.98 -7.91 -7.73
C LEU A 414 -24.97 -7.77 -8.88
N TYR A 415 -24.18 -8.81 -9.15
CA TYR A 415 -23.26 -8.83 -10.29
C TYR A 415 -24.01 -8.67 -11.63
N HIS A 416 -25.12 -9.39 -11.81
CA HIS A 416 -25.97 -9.29 -13.00
C HIS A 416 -26.66 -7.92 -13.14
N ILE A 417 -27.14 -7.32 -12.06
CA ILE A 417 -27.72 -5.97 -12.06
C ILE A 417 -26.64 -4.93 -12.42
N SER A 418 -25.46 -5.03 -11.85
CA SER A 418 -24.35 -4.08 -12.07
C SER A 418 -23.85 -4.13 -13.52
N THR A 419 -23.58 -5.33 -14.03
CA THR A 419 -23.16 -5.54 -15.43
C THR A 419 -24.23 -5.11 -16.43
N SER A 420 -25.50 -5.47 -16.21
CA SER A 420 -26.57 -5.12 -17.15
C SER A 420 -26.88 -3.62 -17.18
N SER A 421 -26.85 -2.93 -16.04
CA SER A 421 -27.06 -1.47 -15.96
C SER A 421 -25.99 -0.69 -16.71
N ILE A 422 -24.71 -1.04 -16.53
CA ILE A 422 -23.60 -0.31 -17.17
C ILE A 422 -23.49 -0.64 -18.66
N LEU A 423 -23.79 -1.88 -19.08
CA LEU A 423 -23.92 -2.23 -20.50
C LEU A 423 -25.06 -1.45 -21.19
N LYS A 424 -26.21 -1.26 -20.52
CA LYS A 424 -27.32 -0.43 -21.02
C LYS A 424 -26.93 1.05 -21.16
N LEU A 425 -26.20 1.59 -20.18
CA LEU A 425 -25.69 2.96 -20.23
C LEU A 425 -24.73 3.16 -21.41
N GLY A 426 -23.86 2.16 -21.67
CA GLY A 426 -23.00 2.12 -22.86
C GLY A 426 -23.78 2.10 -24.17
N SER A 427 -24.85 1.32 -24.29
CA SER A 427 -25.69 1.30 -25.49
C SER A 427 -26.48 2.61 -25.70
N HIS A 428 -26.98 3.24 -24.63
CA HIS A 428 -27.66 4.54 -24.74
C HIS A 428 -26.71 5.64 -25.21
N LYS A 429 -25.48 5.68 -24.70
CA LYS A 429 -24.47 6.63 -25.17
C LYS A 429 -24.12 6.37 -26.65
N LYS A 430 -24.09 5.12 -27.09
CA LYS A 430 -23.83 4.76 -28.50
C LYS A 430 -24.98 5.13 -29.45
N ALA A 431 -26.23 5.13 -28.97
CA ALA A 431 -27.37 5.63 -29.73
C ALA A 431 -27.37 7.17 -29.84
N SER A 432 -27.09 7.87 -28.74
CA SER A 432 -27.03 9.34 -28.69
C SER A 432 -25.88 9.95 -29.49
N VAL A 433 -24.75 9.25 -29.64
CA VAL A 433 -23.58 9.74 -30.39
C VAL A 433 -23.82 9.82 -31.91
N ASN A 434 -24.82 9.12 -32.45
CA ASN A 434 -25.20 9.28 -33.85
C ASN A 434 -25.87 10.63 -34.17
N ASP A 435 -26.40 11.35 -33.16
CA ASP A 435 -27.07 12.64 -33.34
C ASP A 435 -26.21 13.86 -32.95
N LEU A 436 -25.02 13.67 -32.35
CA LEU A 436 -24.18 14.78 -31.89
C LEU A 436 -22.67 14.53 -31.98
N ALA A 437 -22.17 14.42 -33.21
CA ALA A 437 -20.73 14.33 -33.49
C ALA A 437 -20.02 15.70 -33.34
N SER A 438 -19.79 16.18 -32.10
CA SER A 438 -18.81 17.26 -31.79
C SER A 438 -18.62 17.52 -30.29
N SER A 439 -18.00 16.60 -29.55
CA SER A 439 -17.22 16.92 -28.33
C SER A 439 -16.27 15.79 -27.95
N ALA A 440 -15.08 16.17 -27.46
CA ALA A 440 -13.97 15.27 -27.20
C ALA A 440 -14.09 14.47 -25.87
N SER A 441 -13.13 13.57 -25.63
CA SER A 441 -12.95 12.78 -24.39
C SER A 441 -14.04 11.74 -24.06
N GLY A 442 -14.23 10.76 -24.94
CA GLY A 442 -15.01 9.54 -24.65
C GLY A 442 -14.23 8.28 -24.96
N VAL A 443 -13.61 7.65 -23.95
CA VAL A 443 -12.89 6.36 -24.13
C VAL A 443 -13.89 5.26 -24.51
N VAL A 444 -13.80 4.77 -25.75
CA VAL A 444 -14.67 3.70 -26.27
C VAL A 444 -14.12 2.34 -25.85
N VAL A 445 -14.34 1.97 -24.59
CA VAL A 445 -13.96 0.66 -24.04
C VAL A 445 -14.75 -0.45 -24.74
N SER A 446 -14.07 -1.51 -25.21
CA SER A 446 -14.74 -2.63 -25.85
C SER A 446 -15.62 -3.41 -24.86
N ALA A 447 -16.72 -4.01 -25.33
CA ALA A 447 -17.58 -4.83 -24.47
C ALA A 447 -16.85 -6.07 -23.89
N LEU A 448 -15.76 -6.53 -24.54
CA LEU A 448 -14.84 -7.54 -23.97
C LEU A 448 -14.11 -6.99 -22.75
N THR A 449 -13.43 -5.86 -22.93
CA THR A 449 -12.60 -5.22 -21.91
C THR A 449 -13.46 -4.87 -20.70
N LEU A 450 -14.65 -4.31 -20.92
CA LEU A 450 -15.60 -4.00 -19.87
C LEU A 450 -16.06 -5.25 -19.09
N GLN A 451 -16.33 -6.37 -19.76
CA GLN A 451 -16.68 -7.64 -19.10
C GLN A 451 -15.51 -8.20 -18.26
N SER A 452 -14.26 -8.04 -18.72
CA SER A 452 -13.06 -8.41 -17.96
C SER A 452 -12.84 -7.50 -16.74
N LEU A 453 -13.06 -6.19 -16.87
CA LEU A 453 -13.00 -5.23 -15.75
C LEU A 453 -14.03 -5.57 -14.66
N PHE A 454 -15.24 -5.99 -15.02
CA PHE A 454 -16.20 -6.50 -14.02
C PHE A 454 -15.73 -7.78 -13.32
N GLY A 455 -15.05 -8.68 -14.03
CA GLY A 455 -14.44 -9.87 -13.42
C GLY A 455 -13.26 -9.55 -12.50
N CYS A 456 -12.46 -8.55 -12.86
CA CYS A 456 -11.45 -7.99 -11.97
C CYS A 456 -12.11 -7.41 -10.70
N GLY A 457 -13.17 -6.61 -10.85
CA GLY A 457 -13.94 -6.05 -9.74
C GLY A 457 -14.52 -7.11 -8.77
N ALA A 458 -14.99 -8.25 -9.29
CA ALA A 458 -15.45 -9.37 -8.47
C ALA A 458 -14.29 -10.01 -7.66
N ILE A 459 -13.08 -10.12 -8.22
CA ILE A 459 -11.90 -10.59 -7.47
C ILE A 459 -11.46 -9.55 -6.43
N VAL A 460 -11.51 -8.26 -6.76
CA VAL A 460 -11.23 -7.17 -5.80
C VAL A 460 -12.21 -7.20 -4.63
N LEU A 461 -13.49 -7.46 -4.87
CA LEU A 461 -14.50 -7.63 -3.81
C LEU A 461 -14.21 -8.85 -2.91
N HIS A 462 -13.78 -9.97 -3.49
CA HIS A 462 -13.30 -11.13 -2.71
C HIS A 462 -12.06 -10.77 -1.89
N ALA A 463 -11.11 -10.03 -2.46
CA ALA A 463 -9.92 -9.58 -1.75
C ALA A 463 -10.24 -8.61 -0.59
N LEU A 464 -11.24 -7.73 -0.77
CA LEU A 464 -11.79 -6.88 0.29
C LEU A 464 -12.39 -7.73 1.42
N ALA A 465 -13.23 -8.73 1.09
CA ALA A 465 -13.86 -9.59 2.10
C ALA A 465 -12.83 -10.42 2.88
N GLU A 466 -11.76 -10.89 2.23
CA GLU A 466 -10.69 -11.62 2.94
C GLU A 466 -9.79 -10.70 3.76
N GLY A 467 -9.53 -9.48 3.29
CA GLY A 467 -8.81 -8.49 4.08
C GLY A 467 -9.60 -8.11 5.34
N LEU A 468 -10.92 -7.97 5.23
CA LEU A 468 -11.81 -7.77 6.37
C LEU A 468 -11.65 -8.92 7.38
N ALA A 469 -11.72 -10.18 6.92
CA ALA A 469 -11.52 -11.36 7.77
C ALA A 469 -10.15 -11.35 8.46
N LEU A 470 -9.09 -11.02 7.70
CA LEU A 470 -7.72 -10.96 8.20
C LEU A 470 -7.54 -9.85 9.25
N GLY A 471 -8.14 -8.68 9.05
CA GLY A 471 -8.07 -7.56 9.99
C GLY A 471 -8.84 -7.82 11.29
N VAL A 472 -9.97 -8.54 11.24
CA VAL A 472 -10.67 -9.01 12.46
C VAL A 472 -9.85 -10.10 13.19
N ALA A 473 -9.10 -10.92 12.45
CA ALA A 473 -8.41 -12.08 12.99
C ALA A 473 -7.00 -11.83 13.53
N ALA A 474 -6.20 -11.01 12.84
CA ALA A 474 -4.79 -10.85 13.16
C ALA A 474 -4.50 -10.21 14.54
N PRO A 475 -5.33 -9.28 15.08
CA PRO A 475 -5.20 -8.82 16.47
C PRO A 475 -5.38 -9.94 17.52
N LYS A 476 -6.23 -10.95 17.24
CA LYS A 476 -6.49 -12.06 18.17
C LYS A 476 -5.45 -13.19 18.07
N ALA A 477 -4.42 -13.01 17.23
CA ALA A 477 -3.40 -14.02 16.90
C ALA A 477 -2.15 -13.93 17.80
N TYR A 478 -2.31 -14.09 19.12
CA TYR A 478 -1.26 -13.99 20.16
C TYR A 478 0.16 -14.40 19.70
N GLY A 479 0.99 -13.41 19.34
CA GLY A 479 2.39 -13.61 18.90
C GLY A 479 2.62 -14.44 17.63
N LEU A 480 1.56 -14.87 16.95
CA LEU A 480 1.60 -15.88 15.87
C LEU A 480 1.48 -15.28 14.46
N GLY A 481 1.29 -13.96 14.32
CA GLY A 481 1.18 -13.29 13.01
C GLY A 481 2.32 -13.62 12.03
N ARG A 482 3.56 -13.79 12.51
CA ARG A 482 4.69 -14.22 11.64
C ARG A 482 4.43 -15.54 10.90
N HIS A 483 3.64 -16.44 11.48
CA HIS A 483 3.27 -17.72 10.87
C HIS A 483 2.09 -17.58 9.89
N MET A 484 1.28 -16.53 9.99
CA MET A 484 0.20 -16.23 9.05
C MET A 484 0.72 -15.70 7.71
N VAL A 485 1.86 -15.00 7.70
CA VAL A 485 2.44 -14.35 6.51
C VAL A 485 2.48 -15.28 5.29
N LEU A 486 3.06 -16.47 5.42
CA LEU A 486 3.24 -17.38 4.29
C LEU A 486 1.91 -17.93 3.74
N PRO A 487 1.00 -18.52 4.54
CA PRO A 487 -0.35 -18.91 4.09
C PRO A 487 -1.12 -17.75 3.41
N VAL A 488 -1.11 -16.58 4.05
CA VAL A 488 -1.85 -15.39 3.62
C VAL A 488 -1.33 -14.87 2.26
N SER A 489 -0.01 -14.84 2.06
CA SER A 489 0.60 -14.52 0.77
C SER A 489 0.34 -15.59 -0.31
N LEU A 490 0.35 -16.88 0.04
CA LEU A 490 0.08 -17.99 -0.89
C LEU A 490 -1.35 -17.94 -1.46
N HIS A 491 -2.35 -17.61 -0.63
CA HIS A 491 -3.70 -17.34 -1.14
C HIS A 491 -3.68 -16.14 -2.10
N GLY A 492 -2.97 -15.07 -1.73
CA GLY A 492 -2.82 -13.87 -2.54
C GLY A 492 -2.32 -14.14 -3.97
N LEU A 493 -1.38 -15.08 -4.16
CA LEU A 493 -0.84 -15.47 -5.46
C LEU A 493 -1.94 -15.89 -6.46
N ALA A 494 -2.91 -16.69 -6.02
CA ALA A 494 -4.00 -17.16 -6.87
C ALA A 494 -4.85 -15.99 -7.37
N ARG A 495 -5.22 -15.06 -6.49
CA ARG A 495 -6.03 -13.87 -6.85
C ARG A 495 -5.29 -12.95 -7.82
N GLY A 496 -4.00 -12.71 -7.58
CA GLY A 496 -3.14 -11.94 -8.48
C GLY A 496 -3.04 -12.52 -9.88
N ALA A 497 -2.80 -13.83 -9.96
CA ALA A 497 -2.79 -14.56 -11.22
C ALA A 497 -4.15 -14.51 -11.93
N ALA A 498 -5.27 -14.64 -11.21
CA ALA A 498 -6.60 -14.54 -11.79
C ALA A 498 -6.90 -13.15 -12.38
N VAL A 499 -6.56 -12.07 -11.65
CA VAL A 499 -6.72 -10.69 -12.13
C VAL A 499 -5.84 -10.44 -13.36
N ALA A 500 -4.54 -10.72 -13.27
CA ALA A 500 -3.61 -10.53 -14.37
C ALA A 500 -4.03 -11.33 -15.61
N SER A 501 -4.45 -12.59 -15.45
CA SER A 501 -4.87 -13.45 -16.56
C SER A 501 -6.18 -13.00 -17.19
N CYS A 502 -7.10 -12.44 -16.40
CA CYS A 502 -8.36 -11.86 -16.87
C CYS A 502 -8.12 -10.59 -17.72
N VAL A 503 -7.25 -9.70 -17.23
CA VAL A 503 -6.93 -8.43 -17.90
C VAL A 503 -6.05 -8.67 -19.13
N PHE A 504 -4.94 -9.42 -19.00
CA PHE A 504 -4.07 -9.76 -20.13
C PHE A 504 -4.84 -10.50 -21.23
N GLY A 505 -5.67 -11.48 -20.86
CA GLY A 505 -6.51 -12.22 -21.80
C GLY A 505 -7.60 -11.38 -22.52
N ALA A 506 -7.87 -10.15 -22.06
CA ALA A 506 -8.88 -9.25 -22.64
C ALA A 506 -8.31 -7.99 -23.33
N THR A 507 -7.07 -7.61 -23.02
CA THR A 507 -6.40 -6.39 -23.50
C THR A 507 -5.15 -6.67 -24.35
N ASP A 508 -4.59 -7.88 -24.26
CA ASP A 508 -3.23 -8.22 -24.70
C ASP A 508 -2.11 -7.40 -24.01
N SER A 509 -2.44 -6.73 -22.91
CA SER A 509 -1.53 -5.91 -22.13
C SER A 509 -0.96 -6.63 -20.92
N TRP A 510 0.36 -6.84 -20.91
CA TRP A 510 1.04 -7.33 -19.72
C TRP A 510 1.19 -6.26 -18.62
N ARG A 511 1.17 -4.97 -18.97
CA ARG A 511 1.26 -3.87 -18.00
C ARG A 511 -0.09 -3.54 -17.38
N GLY A 512 -1.16 -3.50 -18.17
CA GLY A 512 -2.53 -3.43 -17.65
C GLY A 512 -2.82 -4.59 -16.69
N ALA A 513 -2.34 -5.80 -17.02
CA ALA A 513 -2.43 -6.97 -16.15
C ALA A 513 -1.65 -6.81 -14.83
N LEU A 514 -0.41 -6.30 -14.88
CA LEU A 514 0.40 -6.06 -13.68
C LEU A 514 -0.16 -4.92 -12.82
N GLY A 515 -0.62 -3.83 -13.43
CA GLY A 515 -1.28 -2.72 -12.74
C GLY A 515 -2.55 -3.15 -12.03
N ALA A 516 -3.41 -3.92 -12.69
CA ALA A 516 -4.62 -4.49 -12.08
C ALA A 516 -4.30 -5.45 -10.93
N ALA A 517 -3.27 -6.30 -11.07
CA ALA A 517 -2.84 -7.20 -9.99
C ALA A 517 -2.24 -6.43 -8.80
N THR A 518 -1.51 -5.34 -9.06
CA THR A 518 -0.97 -4.43 -8.03
C THR A 518 -2.10 -3.77 -7.26
N LEU A 519 -3.13 -3.26 -7.96
CA LEU A 519 -4.26 -2.62 -7.30
C LEU A 519 -5.13 -3.60 -6.51
N SER A 520 -5.35 -4.82 -7.04
CA SER A 520 -5.96 -5.92 -6.28
C SER A 520 -5.16 -6.29 -5.03
N GLY A 521 -3.84 -6.03 -5.03
CA GLY A 521 -2.97 -6.10 -3.85
C GLY A 521 -3.40 -5.15 -2.74
N PHE A 522 -3.68 -3.87 -3.05
CA PHE A 522 -4.06 -2.86 -2.05
C PHE A 522 -5.43 -3.10 -1.39
N ALA A 523 -6.33 -3.82 -2.07
CA ALA A 523 -7.68 -4.10 -1.55
C ALA A 523 -7.67 -4.83 -0.19
N GLY A 524 -6.81 -5.85 -0.05
CA GLY A 524 -6.72 -6.65 1.18
C GLY A 524 -6.22 -5.87 2.41
N PRO A 525 -5.06 -5.19 2.35
CA PRO A 525 -4.58 -4.31 3.42
C PRO A 525 -5.60 -3.22 3.79
N ALA A 526 -6.24 -2.58 2.80
CA ALA A 526 -7.19 -1.50 3.05
C ALA A 526 -8.41 -1.95 3.85
N SER A 527 -9.02 -3.10 3.51
CA SER A 527 -10.15 -3.62 4.30
C SER A 527 -9.71 -4.24 5.63
N ALA A 528 -8.48 -4.77 5.74
CA ALA A 528 -7.93 -5.25 7.00
C ALA A 528 -7.72 -4.09 8.00
N MET A 529 -7.07 -3.01 7.56
CA MET A 529 -6.93 -1.78 8.35
C MET A 529 -8.30 -1.19 8.71
N GLY A 530 -9.23 -1.18 7.75
CA GLY A 530 -10.62 -0.78 8.00
C GLY A 530 -11.32 -1.63 9.07
N ALA A 531 -11.11 -2.95 9.10
CA ALA A 531 -11.68 -3.85 10.10
C ALA A 531 -11.12 -3.58 11.51
N ILE A 532 -9.79 -3.42 11.61
CA ILE A 532 -9.08 -3.13 12.86
C ILE A 532 -9.58 -1.79 13.45
N VAL A 533 -9.62 -0.74 12.63
CA VAL A 533 -10.05 0.61 13.05
C VAL A 533 -11.55 0.67 13.36
N ALA A 534 -12.39 -0.03 12.59
CA ALA A 534 -13.83 0.01 12.79
C ALA A 534 -14.31 -0.83 14.00
N GLY A 535 -13.47 -1.75 14.49
CA GLY A 535 -13.79 -2.69 15.58
C GLY A 535 -14.82 -3.74 15.18
N ILE A 536 -14.66 -4.35 14.00
CA ILE A 536 -15.66 -5.28 13.44
C ILE A 536 -15.56 -6.66 14.09
N ASP A 537 -16.70 -7.22 14.50
CA ASP A 537 -16.79 -8.58 15.02
C ASP A 537 -16.82 -9.64 13.90
N TYR A 538 -16.31 -10.84 14.22
CA TYR A 538 -16.29 -12.00 13.32
C TYR A 538 -17.67 -12.42 12.79
N SER A 539 -18.74 -12.16 13.56
CA SER A 539 -20.09 -12.67 13.30
C SER A 539 -20.65 -12.32 11.92
N MET A 540 -20.16 -11.25 11.28
CA MET A 540 -20.58 -10.81 9.95
C MET A 540 -19.58 -11.15 8.83
N VAL A 541 -18.36 -11.57 9.17
CA VAL A 541 -17.25 -11.77 8.21
C VAL A 541 -17.56 -12.88 7.21
N ASP A 542 -18.03 -14.03 7.68
CA ASP A 542 -18.40 -15.17 6.82
C ASP A 542 -19.54 -14.82 5.86
N TYR A 543 -20.49 -13.97 6.29
CA TYR A 543 -21.60 -13.51 5.46
C TYR A 543 -21.09 -12.64 4.30
N TRP A 544 -20.16 -11.71 4.56
CA TRP A 544 -19.50 -10.92 3.53
C TRP A 544 -18.65 -11.77 2.59
N MET A 545 -17.98 -12.81 3.11
CA MET A 545 -17.20 -13.76 2.32
C MET A 545 -18.06 -14.51 1.31
N VAL A 546 -19.14 -15.14 1.76
CA VAL A 546 -20.04 -15.91 0.90
C VAL A 546 -20.75 -15.01 -0.11
N PHE A 547 -21.13 -13.80 0.29
CA PHE A 547 -21.67 -12.80 -0.64
C PHE A 547 -20.66 -12.43 -1.76
N ALA A 548 -19.39 -12.19 -1.41
CA ALA A 548 -18.34 -11.90 -2.39
C ALA A 548 -18.10 -13.08 -3.34
N CYS A 549 -18.06 -14.32 -2.82
CA CYS A 549 -18.01 -15.54 -3.62
C CYS A 549 -19.18 -15.64 -4.62
N GLY A 550 -20.37 -15.18 -4.22
CA GLY A 550 -21.55 -15.10 -5.09
C GLY A 550 -21.36 -14.24 -6.34
N THR A 551 -20.53 -13.19 -6.27
CA THR A 551 -20.23 -12.32 -7.42
C THR A 551 -19.27 -12.97 -8.43
N LEU A 552 -18.37 -13.86 -7.99
CA LEU A 552 -17.39 -14.54 -8.83
C LEU A 552 -18.05 -15.56 -9.78
N ILE A 553 -19.08 -16.28 -9.31
CA ILE A 553 -19.75 -17.36 -10.05
C ILE A 553 -20.30 -16.90 -11.43
N PRO A 554 -21.21 -15.90 -11.52
CA PRO A 554 -21.72 -15.44 -12.81
C PRO A 554 -20.66 -14.70 -13.63
N SER A 555 -19.72 -14.04 -12.95
CA SER A 555 -18.62 -13.33 -13.60
C SER A 555 -17.79 -14.25 -14.49
N PHE A 556 -17.17 -15.26 -13.88
CA PHE A 556 -16.29 -16.17 -14.60
C PHE A 556 -17.05 -17.21 -15.41
N GLY A 557 -18.28 -17.56 -15.05
CA GLY A 557 -19.19 -18.31 -15.93
C GLY A 557 -19.44 -17.60 -17.27
N SER A 558 -19.59 -16.27 -17.25
CA SER A 558 -19.77 -15.47 -18.47
C SER A 558 -18.50 -15.37 -19.34
N ILE A 559 -17.32 -15.31 -18.71
CA ILE A 559 -16.01 -15.27 -19.36
C ILE A 559 -15.67 -16.65 -19.95
N LEU A 560 -15.91 -17.73 -19.21
CA LEU A 560 -15.71 -19.11 -19.67
C LEU A 560 -16.60 -19.45 -20.87
N LYS A 561 -17.90 -19.11 -20.81
CA LYS A 561 -18.84 -19.32 -21.94
C LYS A 561 -18.44 -18.54 -23.20
N ARG A 562 -17.60 -17.52 -23.08
CA ARG A 562 -16.98 -16.81 -24.20
C ARG A 562 -15.70 -17.51 -24.68
N ALA A 563 -14.78 -17.83 -23.76
CA ALA A 563 -13.52 -18.49 -24.09
C ALA A 563 -13.74 -19.83 -24.83
N VAL A 564 -14.71 -20.63 -24.37
CA VAL A 564 -15.12 -21.89 -25.02
C VAL A 564 -15.71 -21.68 -26.42
N ARG A 565 -16.37 -20.55 -26.67
CA ARG A 565 -16.90 -20.18 -28.00
C ARG A 565 -15.83 -19.69 -28.98
N LEU A 566 -14.66 -19.29 -28.50
CA LEU A 566 -13.52 -18.90 -29.34
C LEU A 566 -12.64 -20.12 -29.65
N ASP A 567 -12.20 -20.84 -28.62
CA ASP A 567 -11.43 -22.08 -28.76
C ASP A 567 -11.67 -22.97 -27.54
N GLY A 568 -12.64 -23.88 -27.65
CA GLY A 568 -13.01 -24.80 -26.58
C GLY A 568 -11.87 -25.72 -26.11
N ARG A 569 -10.91 -26.06 -26.99
CA ARG A 569 -9.80 -26.95 -26.64
C ARG A 569 -8.72 -26.21 -25.87
N ARG A 570 -8.33 -25.01 -26.30
CA ARG A 570 -7.34 -24.18 -25.57
C ARG A 570 -7.93 -23.60 -24.29
N SER A 571 -9.21 -23.24 -24.28
CA SER A 571 -9.91 -22.77 -23.09
C SER A 571 -9.98 -23.86 -22.01
N SER A 572 -10.28 -25.11 -22.35
CA SER A 572 -10.34 -26.20 -21.37
C SER A 572 -8.97 -26.51 -20.75
N TYR A 573 -7.88 -26.51 -21.53
CA TYR A 573 -6.52 -26.59 -20.97
C TYR A 573 -6.23 -25.44 -19.99
N GLY A 574 -6.62 -24.20 -20.34
CA GLY A 574 -6.49 -23.05 -19.46
C GLY A 574 -7.24 -23.22 -18.14
N VAL A 575 -8.50 -23.68 -18.20
CA VAL A 575 -9.31 -23.97 -17.00
C VAL A 575 -8.63 -25.01 -16.12
N VAL A 576 -8.17 -26.12 -16.67
CA VAL A 576 -7.48 -27.16 -15.89
C VAL A 576 -6.21 -26.61 -15.22
N MET A 577 -5.41 -25.80 -15.92
CA MET A 577 -4.24 -25.16 -15.31
C MET A 577 -4.63 -24.21 -14.17
N GLY A 578 -5.69 -23.41 -14.34
CA GLY A 578 -6.19 -22.51 -13.31
C GLY A 578 -6.73 -23.25 -12.07
N LEU A 579 -7.51 -24.31 -12.28
CA LEU A 579 -8.01 -25.20 -11.21
C LEU A 579 -6.85 -25.79 -10.42
N MET A 580 -5.84 -26.34 -11.11
CA MET A 580 -4.66 -26.94 -10.48
C MET A 580 -3.84 -25.92 -9.69
N PHE A 581 -3.54 -24.76 -10.28
CA PHE A 581 -2.76 -23.71 -9.63
C PHE A 581 -3.44 -23.19 -8.35
N ALA A 582 -4.73 -22.88 -8.42
CA ALA A 582 -5.49 -22.42 -7.26
C ALA A 582 -5.58 -23.50 -6.17
N SER A 583 -5.86 -24.76 -6.56
CA SER A 583 -5.92 -25.89 -5.63
C SER A 583 -4.59 -26.13 -4.92
N VAL A 584 -3.45 -26.00 -5.62
CA VAL A 584 -2.11 -26.07 -5.02
C VAL A 584 -1.90 -24.91 -4.05
N CYS A 585 -2.17 -23.66 -4.45
CA CYS A 585 -2.00 -22.49 -3.58
C CYS A 585 -2.81 -22.64 -2.27
N LEU A 586 -4.08 -23.05 -2.36
CA LEU A 586 -4.97 -23.21 -1.21
C LEU A 586 -4.64 -24.45 -0.36
N THR A 587 -4.19 -25.54 -0.98
CA THR A 587 -3.76 -26.74 -0.25
C THR A 587 -2.43 -26.49 0.48
N CYS A 588 -1.47 -25.81 -0.14
CA CYS A 588 -0.25 -25.35 0.51
C CYS A 588 -0.56 -24.36 1.65
N THR A 589 -1.48 -23.42 1.44
CA THR A 589 -2.01 -22.53 2.50
C THR A 589 -2.52 -23.37 3.68
N LYS A 590 -3.40 -24.34 3.44
CA LYS A 590 -3.96 -25.23 4.47
C LYS A 590 -2.90 -26.10 5.16
N LEU A 591 -1.92 -26.63 4.43
CA LEU A 591 -0.84 -27.46 4.99
C LEU A 591 0.11 -26.65 5.88
N VAL A 592 0.55 -25.47 5.43
CA VAL A 592 1.37 -24.56 6.26
C VAL A 592 0.57 -24.17 7.51
N CYS A 593 -0.70 -23.81 7.34
CA CYS A 593 -1.61 -23.54 8.45
C CYS A 593 -1.66 -24.70 9.48
N LEU A 594 -1.94 -25.93 9.05
CA LEU A 594 -2.02 -27.12 9.93
C LEU A 594 -0.74 -27.38 10.74
N HIS A 595 0.43 -26.99 10.22
CA HIS A 595 1.72 -27.13 10.89
C HIS A 595 2.15 -25.87 11.69
N THR A 596 1.29 -24.86 11.80
CA THR A 596 1.55 -23.66 12.63
C THR A 596 0.68 -23.66 13.89
N PRO A 597 1.19 -23.18 15.04
CA PRO A 597 0.40 -23.17 16.29
C PRO A 597 -0.89 -22.35 16.18
N TYR A 598 -0.93 -21.40 15.22
CA TYR A 598 -2.04 -20.49 14.97
C TYR A 598 -3.39 -21.18 14.77
N CYS A 599 -3.45 -22.29 14.04
CA CYS A 599 -4.72 -23.00 13.78
C CYS A 599 -5.32 -23.63 15.03
N ASN A 600 -4.50 -23.94 16.03
CA ASN A 600 -4.96 -24.47 17.31
C ASN A 600 -5.44 -23.36 18.26
N SER A 601 -5.07 -22.10 18.01
CA SER A 601 -5.42 -20.93 18.84
C SER A 601 -6.56 -20.08 18.25
N ALA A 602 -6.69 -20.02 16.92
CA ALA A 602 -7.73 -19.27 16.22
C ALA A 602 -8.26 -20.05 14.99
N PRO A 603 -8.92 -21.21 15.19
CA PRO A 603 -9.37 -22.06 14.08
C PRO A 603 -10.34 -21.36 13.12
N GLU A 604 -11.12 -20.40 13.61
CA GLU A 604 -12.11 -19.62 12.84
C GLU A 604 -11.47 -18.68 11.80
N ALA A 605 -10.22 -18.27 12.00
CA ALA A 605 -9.52 -17.37 11.08
C ALA A 605 -8.89 -18.11 9.86
N VAL A 606 -8.93 -19.45 9.86
CA VAL A 606 -8.19 -20.27 8.90
C VAL A 606 -9.09 -21.23 8.12
N THR A 607 -10.08 -21.84 8.78
CA THR A 607 -11.17 -22.59 8.12
C THR A 607 -11.91 -21.72 7.13
#